data_AF-A0A8T1S1H0-F1
#
_entry.id   AF-A0A8T1S1H0-F1
#
_cell.length_a   1.000
_cell.length_b   1.000
_cell.length_c   1.000
_cell.angle_alpha   90.00
_cell.angle_beta   90.00
_cell.angle_gamma   90.00
#
_symmetry.space_group_name_H-M   'P 1'
#
loop_
_entity.id
_entity.type
_entity.pdbx_description
1 polymer ?
#
loop_
_entity_poly.entity_id
_entity_poly.type
_entity_poly.pdbx_seq_one_letter_code
_entity_poly.pdbx_strand_id
1 'polypeptide(L)'
;MYSEWRSLHLVVQNDQGHTSVLHSYPDNVGREVANAVVRPLGQALNTPSAAGSESLLKTDKEVKWTMEVVCYGLTLPLEGDTVKYCVDVYTDWIMALVLPKDSIPLPVIKEPNLYVQSILKHLQNLFIPRQDPGSSQNRLCLQVLKAVQKLARESTIMARETWEVLLLFLLQINDTLLAAPTVQGGIAENLAEKLIGVLFEVWLLACTRCFPTPPYWKTAKEMVANWRHHPAVVEQWSKVICALTSRLLRFTYGPSFPPFKIPDEDASLIPPEMDNECIAQTWFRFLHMLSNPVDLSNPAIISSTPKFQEQFLNVSGMTQELNQYPCLKHLPHIFFRAMRGISCLVDAFLGISRPRSDSAPPTPVNRLSMPQNTAINTTPPHNRRHRAVTVNKATMKTSTVSTAHTSKVQHQPSSSTSPLSSPNQTSSEPRPLPAPRRP
;
A
#
# COMPACT_ATOMS: atom_id res chain seq x y z
N MET A 1 -2.77 -14.70 16.32
CA MET A 1 -3.54 -14.80 15.05
C MET A 1 -2.73 -15.47 13.96
N TYR A 2 -1.70 -14.84 13.38
CA TYR A 2 -0.94 -15.41 12.24
C TYR A 2 0.49 -15.89 12.56
N SER A 3 0.79 -16.23 13.81
CA SER A 3 2.10 -16.76 14.23
C SER A 3 2.47 -18.03 13.47
N GLU A 4 1.56 -19.01 13.43
CA GLU A 4 1.77 -20.36 12.90
C GLU A 4 1.73 -20.47 11.37
N TRP A 5 1.08 -19.52 10.70
CA TRP A 5 0.92 -19.53 9.24
C TRP A 5 2.18 -19.03 8.54
N ARG A 6 2.52 -19.58 7.37
CA ARG A 6 3.62 -19.05 6.55
C ARG A 6 3.14 -17.84 5.74
N SER A 7 4.01 -16.84 5.60
CA SER A 7 3.78 -15.69 4.72
C SER A 7 4.17 -16.06 3.29
N LEU A 8 3.42 -15.54 2.31
CA LEU A 8 3.66 -15.72 0.88
C LEU A 8 4.77 -14.80 0.33
N HIS A 9 5.40 -13.99 1.18
CA HIS A 9 6.48 -13.05 0.81
C HIS A 9 7.59 -13.70 -0.05
N LEU A 10 8.03 -14.91 0.31
CA LEU A 10 9.03 -15.68 -0.47
C LEU A 10 8.47 -16.26 -1.78
N VAL A 11 7.17 -16.50 -1.87
CA VAL A 11 6.52 -16.93 -3.13
C VAL A 11 6.49 -15.74 -4.09
N VAL A 12 6.09 -14.57 -3.59
CA VAL A 12 6.03 -13.31 -4.35
C VAL A 12 7.42 -12.87 -4.83
N GLN A 13 8.45 -12.94 -3.97
CA GLN A 13 9.82 -12.57 -4.34
C GLN A 13 10.48 -13.53 -5.34
N ASN A 14 10.10 -14.80 -5.36
CA ASN A 14 10.71 -15.82 -6.22
C ASN A 14 9.92 -16.07 -7.52
N ASP A 15 8.76 -15.43 -7.73
CA ASP A 15 7.91 -15.65 -8.89
C ASP A 15 8.47 -14.98 -10.15
N GLN A 16 9.33 -15.70 -10.88
CA GLN A 16 9.92 -15.28 -12.16
C GLN A 16 8.88 -15.18 -13.31
N GLY A 17 7.59 -15.43 -13.08
CA GLY A 17 6.53 -15.32 -14.09
C GLY A 17 6.22 -13.88 -14.57
N HIS A 18 7.06 -12.90 -14.21
CA HIS A 18 7.08 -11.55 -14.78
C HIS A 18 8.30 -11.32 -15.70
N THR A 19 9.14 -12.33 -15.93
CA THR A 19 10.31 -12.27 -16.82
C THR A 19 9.98 -12.89 -18.18
N SER A 20 10.55 -12.31 -19.24
CA SER A 20 10.38 -12.75 -20.64
C SER A 20 11.66 -13.40 -21.18
N VAL A 21 11.52 -14.39 -22.08
CA VAL A 21 12.64 -14.96 -22.83
C VAL A 21 13.41 -13.92 -23.66
N LEU A 22 12.80 -12.77 -23.98
CA LEU A 22 13.46 -11.68 -24.72
C LEU A 22 14.63 -11.05 -23.92
N HIS A 23 14.67 -11.18 -22.58
CA HIS A 23 15.84 -10.75 -21.80
C HIS A 23 17.12 -11.60 -22.05
N SER A 24 17.00 -12.73 -22.76
CA SER A 24 18.16 -13.52 -23.20
C SER A 24 18.82 -12.98 -24.48
N TYR A 25 18.25 -11.93 -25.07
CA TYR A 25 18.74 -11.27 -26.29
C TYR A 25 19.29 -9.87 -25.97
N PRO A 26 20.16 -9.30 -26.82
CA PRO A 26 20.61 -7.91 -26.68
C PRO A 26 19.44 -6.91 -26.66
N ASP A 27 19.54 -5.86 -25.86
CA ASP A 27 18.44 -4.92 -25.59
C ASP A 27 17.85 -4.27 -26.85
N ASN A 28 18.66 -4.03 -27.88
CA ASN A 28 18.16 -3.50 -29.15
C ASN A 28 17.25 -4.50 -29.88
N VAL A 29 17.64 -5.78 -29.93
CA VAL A 29 16.84 -6.85 -30.53
C VAL A 29 15.52 -7.03 -29.79
N GLY A 30 15.56 -7.10 -28.46
CA GLY A 30 14.34 -7.21 -27.64
C GLY A 30 13.41 -6.02 -27.83
N ARG A 31 13.96 -4.80 -27.84
CA ARG A 31 13.22 -3.54 -28.05
C ARG A 31 12.59 -3.45 -29.43
N GLU A 32 13.31 -3.83 -30.48
CA GLU A 32 12.82 -3.82 -31.87
C GLU A 32 11.69 -4.83 -32.08
N VAL A 33 11.85 -6.07 -31.57
CA VAL A 33 10.80 -7.11 -31.62
C VAL A 33 9.54 -6.65 -30.87
N ALA A 34 9.68 -6.12 -29.66
CA ALA A 34 8.53 -5.62 -28.89
C ALA A 34 7.80 -4.47 -29.59
N ASN A 35 8.53 -3.52 -30.19
CA ASN A 35 7.93 -2.40 -30.92
C ASN A 35 7.23 -2.88 -32.20
N ALA A 36 7.86 -3.79 -32.97
CA ALA A 36 7.29 -4.29 -34.23
C ALA A 36 6.03 -5.17 -34.03
N VAL A 37 6.01 -6.03 -33.00
CA VAL A 37 4.91 -6.97 -32.74
C VAL A 37 3.72 -6.30 -32.06
N VAL A 38 3.96 -5.43 -31.07
CA VAL A 38 2.88 -4.89 -30.23
C VAL A 38 2.19 -3.69 -30.89
N ARG A 39 2.89 -2.94 -31.76
CA ARG A 39 2.32 -1.81 -32.51
C ARG A 39 1.04 -2.15 -33.31
N PRO A 40 1.00 -3.16 -34.20
CA PRO A 40 -0.22 -3.48 -34.94
C PRO A 40 -1.37 -3.95 -34.04
N LEU A 41 -1.08 -4.70 -32.97
CA LEU A 41 -2.08 -5.13 -31.99
C LEU A 41 -2.71 -3.94 -31.27
N GLY A 42 -1.88 -3.01 -30.78
CA GLY A 42 -2.36 -1.79 -30.14
C GLY A 42 -3.11 -0.85 -31.09
N GLN A 43 -2.65 -0.72 -32.34
CA GLN A 43 -3.35 0.08 -33.36
C GLN A 43 -4.74 -0.49 -33.70
N ALA A 44 -4.87 -1.82 -33.83
CA ALA A 44 -6.15 -2.47 -34.08
C ALA A 44 -7.21 -2.21 -32.97
N LEU A 45 -6.77 -2.05 -31.72
CA LEU A 45 -7.65 -1.68 -30.58
C LEU A 45 -8.03 -0.19 -30.54
N ASN A 46 -7.24 0.69 -31.16
CA ASN A 46 -7.46 2.14 -31.17
C ASN A 46 -8.16 2.62 -32.46
N THR A 47 -8.51 1.73 -33.41
CA THR A 47 -9.09 2.09 -34.71
C THR A 47 -10.63 2.03 -34.71
N PRO A 48 -11.39 3.13 -34.94
CA PRO A 48 -12.87 3.14 -34.82
C PRO A 48 -13.65 2.48 -35.99
N SER A 49 -13.14 1.41 -36.60
CA SER A 49 -13.88 0.74 -37.68
C SER A 49 -15.13 0.01 -37.17
N ALA A 50 -16.23 0.17 -37.89
CA ALA A 50 -17.43 -0.64 -37.72
C ALA A 50 -17.23 -2.04 -38.33
N ALA A 51 -17.88 -3.05 -37.73
CA ALA A 51 -17.51 -4.47 -37.78
C ALA A 51 -16.19 -4.77 -37.05
N GLY A 52 -16.20 -5.82 -36.22
CA GLY A 52 -15.10 -6.12 -35.29
C GLY A 52 -13.78 -6.43 -36.00
N SER A 53 -12.69 -5.83 -35.52
CA SER A 53 -11.33 -6.20 -35.88
C SER A 53 -11.00 -7.58 -35.27
N GLU A 54 -11.38 -8.64 -36.00
CA GLU A 54 -11.16 -10.03 -35.62
C GLU A 54 -9.69 -10.27 -35.26
N SER A 55 -9.45 -10.89 -34.09
CA SER A 55 -8.11 -10.91 -33.50
C SER A 55 -7.04 -11.48 -34.45
N LEU A 56 -5.90 -10.80 -34.54
CA LEU A 56 -4.76 -11.16 -35.39
C LEU A 56 -4.13 -12.52 -35.00
N LEU A 57 -4.32 -12.97 -33.76
CA LEU A 57 -3.75 -14.20 -33.22
C LEU A 57 -4.85 -15.28 -33.16
N LYS A 58 -4.61 -16.41 -33.81
CA LYS A 58 -5.57 -17.52 -33.95
C LYS A 58 -5.21 -18.72 -33.08
N THR A 59 -3.92 -19.00 -32.88
CA THR A 59 -3.43 -20.19 -32.16
C THR A 59 -2.85 -19.88 -30.79
N ASP A 60 -2.87 -20.87 -29.89
CA ASP A 60 -2.25 -20.79 -28.57
C ASP A 60 -0.75 -20.43 -28.64
N LYS A 61 -0.05 -20.97 -29.65
CA LYS A 61 1.38 -20.71 -29.87
C LYS A 61 1.65 -19.24 -30.22
N GLU A 62 0.81 -18.64 -31.06
CA GLU A 62 0.87 -17.20 -31.37
C GLU A 62 0.61 -16.36 -30.12
N VAL A 63 -0.46 -16.65 -29.37
CA VAL A 63 -0.80 -15.93 -28.14
C VAL A 63 0.33 -16.00 -27.12
N LYS A 64 0.85 -17.20 -26.80
CA LYS A 64 1.94 -17.37 -25.83
C LYS A 64 3.22 -16.66 -26.27
N TRP A 65 3.59 -16.75 -27.56
CA TRP A 65 4.75 -16.01 -28.06
C TRP A 65 4.56 -14.49 -28.00
N THR A 66 3.37 -13.98 -28.35
CA THR A 66 3.06 -12.56 -28.17
C THR A 66 3.09 -12.14 -26.70
N MET A 67 2.69 -13.00 -25.76
CA MET A 67 2.75 -12.69 -24.33
C MET A 67 4.18 -12.53 -23.80
N GLU A 68 5.14 -13.34 -24.28
CA GLU A 68 6.57 -13.11 -24.01
C GLU A 68 7.02 -11.72 -24.47
N VAL A 69 6.61 -11.35 -25.69
CA VAL A 69 6.98 -10.08 -26.32
C VAL A 69 6.33 -8.87 -25.61
N VAL A 70 5.07 -8.99 -25.20
CA VAL A 70 4.37 -7.95 -24.40
C VAL A 70 4.92 -7.88 -22.97
N CYS A 71 5.32 -9.00 -22.36
CA CYS A 71 5.96 -9.02 -21.04
C CYS A 71 7.27 -8.23 -21.02
N TYR A 72 8.12 -8.43 -22.03
CA TYR A 72 9.32 -7.62 -22.24
C TYR A 72 8.99 -6.17 -22.61
N GLY A 73 7.98 -5.96 -23.48
CA GLY A 73 7.49 -4.63 -23.84
C GLY A 73 7.03 -3.78 -22.65
N LEU A 74 6.57 -4.42 -21.55
CA LEU A 74 6.26 -3.75 -20.29
C LEU A 74 7.49 -3.36 -19.47
N THR A 75 8.68 -3.94 -19.69
CA THR A 75 9.95 -3.54 -19.03
C THR A 75 10.67 -2.39 -19.74
N LEU A 76 10.43 -2.19 -21.04
CA LEU A 76 11.05 -1.11 -21.82
C LEU A 76 10.77 0.29 -21.24
N PRO A 77 11.68 1.27 -21.43
CA PRO A 77 11.43 2.68 -21.11
C PRO A 77 10.14 3.23 -21.73
N LEU A 78 9.62 4.33 -21.19
CA LEU A 78 8.35 4.97 -21.63
C LEU A 78 8.49 5.79 -22.92
N GLU A 79 9.46 5.41 -23.76
CA GLU A 79 9.82 6.07 -25.01
C GLU A 79 8.84 5.66 -26.13
N GLY A 80 7.84 6.50 -26.36
CA GLY A 80 6.79 6.27 -27.36
C GLY A 80 5.72 5.26 -26.91
N ASP A 81 4.94 4.76 -27.86
CA ASP A 81 3.70 4.03 -27.56
C ASP A 81 3.88 2.55 -27.19
N THR A 82 5.07 1.95 -27.27
CA THR A 82 5.25 0.50 -27.08
C THR A 82 4.66 0.01 -25.74
N VAL A 83 4.97 0.70 -24.64
CA VAL A 83 4.44 0.36 -23.30
C VAL A 83 2.94 0.65 -23.21
N LYS A 84 2.43 1.71 -23.86
CA LYS A 84 0.98 2.00 -23.96
C LYS A 84 0.26 0.84 -24.65
N TYR A 85 0.73 0.41 -25.83
CA TYR A 85 0.11 -0.68 -26.57
C TYR A 85 0.17 -2.01 -25.82
N CYS A 86 1.25 -2.28 -25.06
CA CYS A 86 1.30 -3.44 -24.16
C CYS A 86 0.18 -3.41 -23.12
N VAL A 87 -0.04 -2.25 -22.49
CA VAL A 87 -1.12 -2.05 -21.51
C VAL A 87 -2.50 -2.10 -22.17
N ASP A 88 -2.69 -1.52 -23.35
CA ASP A 88 -3.95 -1.58 -24.10
C ASP A 88 -4.32 -3.04 -24.42
N VAL A 89 -3.39 -3.82 -24.98
CA VAL A 89 -3.57 -5.24 -25.33
C VAL A 89 -3.96 -6.06 -24.11
N TYR A 90 -3.21 -5.96 -23.01
CA TYR A 90 -3.52 -6.73 -21.79
C TYR A 90 -4.78 -6.23 -21.08
N THR A 91 -5.09 -4.93 -21.10
CA THR A 91 -6.34 -4.43 -20.49
C THR A 91 -7.60 -4.74 -21.31
N ASP A 92 -7.47 -5.02 -22.62
CA ASP A 92 -8.55 -5.65 -23.41
C ASP A 92 -8.65 -7.15 -23.12
N TRP A 93 -7.54 -7.89 -23.16
CA TRP A 93 -7.54 -9.35 -23.02
C TRP A 93 -8.07 -9.84 -21.66
N ILE A 94 -7.81 -9.12 -20.54
CA ILE A 94 -8.39 -9.50 -19.25
C ILE A 94 -9.92 -9.36 -19.19
N MET A 95 -10.54 -8.62 -20.10
CA MET A 95 -12.01 -8.54 -20.20
C MET A 95 -12.65 -9.83 -20.74
N ALA A 96 -11.86 -10.82 -21.19
CA ALA A 96 -12.36 -12.17 -21.50
C ALA A 96 -13.07 -12.85 -20.32
N LEU A 97 -12.71 -12.49 -19.08
CA LEU A 97 -13.39 -12.94 -17.84
C LEU A 97 -14.66 -12.14 -17.50
N VAL A 98 -14.97 -11.08 -18.25
CA VAL A 98 -16.12 -10.18 -17.99
C VAL A 98 -17.13 -10.26 -19.13
N LEU A 99 -16.71 -9.87 -20.34
CA LEU A 99 -17.49 -9.93 -21.56
C LEU A 99 -16.49 -10.01 -22.73
N PRO A 100 -16.26 -11.19 -23.33
CA PRO A 100 -15.32 -11.34 -24.44
C PRO A 100 -15.77 -10.56 -25.68
N LYS A 101 -14.80 -10.16 -26.50
CA LYS A 101 -14.97 -9.44 -27.77
C LYS A 101 -14.21 -10.15 -28.87
N ASP A 102 -14.57 -9.90 -30.12
CA ASP A 102 -13.89 -10.46 -31.31
C ASP A 102 -12.42 -9.97 -31.47
N SER A 103 -12.04 -8.88 -30.78
CA SER A 103 -10.66 -8.39 -30.69
C SER A 103 -9.74 -9.31 -29.86
N ILE A 104 -10.31 -10.08 -28.94
CA ILE A 104 -9.57 -10.96 -28.02
C ILE A 104 -9.27 -12.29 -28.74
N PRO A 105 -8.04 -12.82 -28.68
CA PRO A 105 -7.70 -14.08 -29.33
C PRO A 105 -8.58 -15.24 -28.85
N LEU A 106 -9.03 -16.09 -29.78
CA LEU A 106 -9.86 -17.26 -29.46
C LEU A 106 -9.26 -18.19 -28.37
N PRO A 107 -7.93 -18.42 -28.27
CA PRO A 107 -7.36 -19.15 -27.13
C PRO A 107 -7.64 -18.48 -25.79
N VAL A 108 -7.49 -17.14 -25.70
CA VAL A 108 -7.77 -16.36 -24.49
C VAL A 108 -9.26 -16.43 -24.11
N ILE A 109 -10.16 -16.46 -25.09
CA ILE A 109 -11.60 -16.65 -24.84
C ILE A 109 -11.92 -18.07 -24.34
N LYS A 110 -11.16 -19.09 -24.76
CA LYS A 110 -11.35 -20.49 -24.37
C LYS A 110 -10.84 -20.82 -22.97
N GLU A 111 -9.67 -20.31 -22.58
CA GLU A 111 -9.06 -20.57 -21.27
C GLU A 111 -8.74 -19.27 -20.50
N PRO A 112 -9.73 -18.37 -20.30
CA PRO A 112 -9.46 -16.99 -19.87
C PRO A 112 -8.79 -16.90 -18.50
N ASN A 113 -9.13 -17.80 -17.57
CA ASN A 113 -8.47 -17.86 -16.26
C ASN A 113 -6.96 -18.13 -16.37
N LEU A 114 -6.51 -19.02 -17.27
CA LEU A 114 -5.10 -19.35 -17.46
C LEU A 114 -4.30 -18.15 -17.97
N TYR A 115 -4.77 -17.50 -19.04
CA TYR A 115 -4.07 -16.36 -19.62
C TYR A 115 -4.13 -15.13 -18.70
N VAL A 116 -5.25 -14.86 -18.02
CA VAL A 116 -5.34 -13.71 -17.10
C VAL A 116 -4.39 -13.85 -15.90
N GLN A 117 -4.19 -15.06 -15.36
CA GLN A 117 -3.17 -15.28 -14.32
C GLN A 117 -1.77 -14.86 -14.80
N SER A 118 -1.37 -15.22 -16.02
CA SER A 118 -0.09 -14.80 -16.60
C SER A 118 -0.04 -13.30 -16.91
N ILE A 119 -1.12 -12.72 -17.47
CA ILE A 119 -1.21 -11.27 -17.74
C ILE A 119 -1.02 -10.47 -16.45
N LEU A 120 -1.66 -10.87 -15.35
CA LEU A 120 -1.51 -10.21 -14.04
C LEU A 120 -0.07 -10.24 -13.52
N LYS A 121 0.70 -11.30 -13.79
CA LYS A 121 2.14 -11.32 -13.46
C LYS A 121 2.93 -10.35 -14.33
N HIS A 122 2.75 -10.42 -15.66
CA HIS A 122 3.46 -9.55 -16.60
C HIS A 122 3.20 -8.04 -16.34
N LEU A 123 1.98 -7.69 -15.92
CA LEU A 123 1.58 -6.31 -15.60
C LEU A 123 2.33 -5.71 -14.38
N GLN A 124 2.99 -6.51 -13.54
CA GLN A 124 3.82 -6.01 -12.43
C GLN A 124 4.97 -5.12 -12.92
N ASN A 125 5.54 -5.41 -14.09
CA ASN A 125 6.65 -4.68 -14.71
C ASN A 125 6.35 -3.19 -14.98
N LEU A 126 5.06 -2.84 -15.09
CA LEU A 126 4.61 -1.46 -15.25
C LEU A 126 4.74 -0.63 -13.96
N PHE A 127 4.66 -1.27 -12.79
CA PHE A 127 4.66 -0.60 -11.49
C PHE A 127 6.06 -0.42 -10.89
N ILE A 128 7.11 -0.94 -11.53
CA ILE A 128 8.51 -0.68 -11.17
C ILE A 128 8.83 0.80 -11.44
N PRO A 129 9.27 1.60 -10.44
CA PRO A 129 9.61 3.01 -10.63
C PRO A 129 10.67 3.27 -11.71
N ARG A 130 10.50 4.34 -12.47
CA ARG A 130 11.41 4.77 -13.56
C ARG A 130 11.92 6.18 -13.32
N GLN A 131 13.04 6.53 -13.95
CA GLN A 131 13.69 7.84 -13.81
C GLN A 131 13.06 8.95 -14.69
N ASP A 132 12.09 8.58 -15.52
CA ASP A 132 11.37 9.43 -16.47
C ASP A 132 10.25 10.23 -15.75
N PRO A 133 9.85 11.45 -16.18
CA PRO A 133 8.89 12.27 -15.44
C PRO A 133 7.50 11.60 -15.43
N GLY A 134 7.10 11.12 -14.25
CA GLY A 134 6.13 10.01 -14.08
C GLY A 134 4.68 10.21 -14.55
N SER A 135 4.32 11.28 -15.25
CA SER A 135 2.95 11.52 -15.73
C SER A 135 2.44 10.40 -16.65
N SER A 136 3.27 9.93 -17.59
CA SER A 136 2.95 8.81 -18.49
C SER A 136 2.81 7.49 -17.72
N GLN A 137 3.70 7.20 -16.77
CA GLN A 137 3.63 5.97 -15.96
C GLN A 137 2.36 5.96 -15.10
N ASN A 138 2.09 7.06 -14.39
CA ASN A 138 0.89 7.21 -13.55
C ASN A 138 -0.39 6.95 -14.36
N ARG A 139 -0.50 7.49 -15.58
CA ARG A 139 -1.66 7.26 -16.46
C ARG A 139 -1.84 5.79 -16.81
N LEU A 140 -0.77 5.07 -17.15
CA LEU A 140 -0.83 3.66 -17.51
C LEU A 140 -1.12 2.77 -16.29
N CYS A 141 -0.51 3.03 -15.14
CA CYS A 141 -0.82 2.34 -13.89
C CYS A 141 -2.30 2.54 -13.49
N LEU A 142 -2.84 3.75 -13.65
CA LEU A 142 -4.26 4.04 -13.42
C LEU A 142 -5.19 3.32 -14.42
N GLN A 143 -4.76 3.11 -15.67
CA GLN A 143 -5.50 2.31 -16.66
C GLN A 143 -5.57 0.83 -16.23
N VAL A 144 -4.44 0.23 -15.81
CA VAL A 144 -4.41 -1.14 -15.28
C VAL A 144 -5.25 -1.27 -14.02
N LEU A 145 -5.11 -0.37 -13.04
CA LEU A 145 -5.88 -0.41 -11.80
C LEU A 145 -7.40 -0.28 -12.05
N LYS A 146 -7.82 0.52 -13.04
CA LYS A 146 -9.24 0.60 -13.45
C LYS A 146 -9.72 -0.70 -14.11
N ALA A 147 -8.95 -1.28 -15.03
CA ALA A 147 -9.33 -2.52 -15.72
C ALA A 147 -9.38 -3.72 -14.77
N VAL A 148 -8.46 -3.79 -13.80
CA VAL A 148 -8.42 -4.80 -12.75
C VAL A 148 -9.56 -4.63 -11.72
N GLN A 149 -9.86 -3.39 -11.31
CA GLN A 149 -11.03 -3.11 -10.48
C GLN A 149 -12.35 -3.49 -11.20
N LYS A 150 -12.44 -3.24 -12.51
CA LYS A 150 -13.58 -3.66 -13.34
C LYS A 150 -13.70 -5.18 -13.41
N LEU A 151 -12.60 -5.88 -13.67
CA LEU A 151 -12.52 -7.35 -13.70
C LEU A 151 -13.09 -7.97 -12.42
N ALA A 152 -12.66 -7.49 -11.24
CA ALA A 152 -13.11 -8.01 -9.96
C ALA A 152 -14.60 -7.74 -9.65
N ARG A 153 -15.15 -6.62 -10.15
CA ARG A 153 -16.57 -6.26 -9.98
C ARG A 153 -17.50 -7.09 -10.87
N GLU A 154 -17.15 -7.20 -12.14
CA GLU A 154 -18.06 -7.65 -13.19
C GLU A 154 -17.87 -9.13 -13.59
N SER A 155 -16.74 -9.76 -13.24
CA SER A 155 -16.53 -11.18 -13.57
C SER A 155 -17.39 -12.12 -12.74
N THR A 156 -18.09 -13.02 -13.45
CA THR A 156 -18.86 -14.13 -12.88
C THR A 156 -18.18 -15.49 -13.04
N ILE A 157 -17.10 -15.56 -13.83
CA ILE A 157 -16.40 -16.81 -14.22
C ILE A 157 -14.92 -16.86 -13.76
N MET A 158 -14.47 -15.89 -12.96
CA MET A 158 -13.11 -15.87 -12.42
C MET A 158 -12.93 -16.96 -11.37
N ALA A 159 -12.06 -17.94 -11.67
CA ALA A 159 -11.73 -19.06 -10.82
C ALA A 159 -11.01 -18.62 -9.54
N ARG A 160 -11.07 -19.45 -8.50
CA ARG A 160 -10.44 -19.20 -7.19
C ARG A 160 -8.95 -18.88 -7.33
N GLU A 161 -8.25 -19.65 -8.15
CA GLU A 161 -6.82 -19.53 -8.40
C GLU A 161 -6.49 -18.18 -9.06
N THR A 162 -7.39 -17.67 -9.90
CA THR A 162 -7.27 -16.35 -10.53
C THR A 162 -7.54 -15.21 -9.54
N TRP A 163 -8.49 -15.37 -8.62
CA TRP A 163 -8.64 -14.45 -7.47
C TRP A 163 -7.39 -14.46 -6.59
N GLU A 164 -6.86 -15.65 -6.28
CA GLU A 164 -5.65 -15.82 -5.48
C GLU A 164 -4.40 -15.19 -6.16
N VAL A 165 -4.24 -15.29 -7.49
CA VAL A 165 -3.20 -14.57 -8.25
C VAL A 165 -3.46 -13.06 -8.31
N LEU A 166 -4.72 -12.63 -8.44
CA LEU A 166 -5.11 -11.22 -8.46
C LEU A 166 -4.78 -10.52 -7.13
N LEU A 167 -5.03 -11.17 -5.99
CA LEU A 167 -4.63 -10.63 -4.68
C LEU A 167 -3.11 -10.54 -4.53
N LEU A 168 -2.35 -11.52 -5.04
CA LEU A 168 -0.88 -11.45 -5.05
C LEU A 168 -0.36 -10.32 -5.94
N PHE A 169 -0.94 -10.12 -7.13
CA PHE A 169 -0.62 -8.99 -8.00
C PHE A 169 -0.84 -7.64 -7.28
N LEU A 170 -2.02 -7.45 -6.67
CA LEU A 170 -2.34 -6.20 -5.98
C LEU A 170 -1.45 -5.96 -4.74
N LEU A 171 -1.08 -7.01 -3.99
CA LEU A 171 -0.11 -6.90 -2.91
C LEU A 171 1.29 -6.50 -3.43
N GLN A 172 1.77 -7.14 -4.50
CA GLN A 172 3.11 -6.93 -5.03
C GLN A 172 3.31 -5.53 -5.65
N ILE A 173 2.32 -5.00 -6.38
CA ILE A 173 2.41 -3.63 -6.92
C ILE A 173 2.29 -2.56 -5.82
N ASN A 174 1.60 -2.86 -4.71
CA ASN A 174 1.58 -1.98 -3.54
C ASN A 174 2.95 -2.01 -2.85
N ASP A 175 3.59 -3.17 -2.66
CA ASP A 175 4.92 -3.23 -2.01
C ASP A 175 6.01 -2.54 -2.83
N THR A 176 6.04 -2.82 -4.13
CA THR A 176 6.97 -2.23 -5.11
C THR A 176 6.96 -0.68 -5.08
N LEU A 177 5.83 -0.07 -4.71
CA LEU A 177 5.65 1.38 -4.68
C LEU A 177 5.63 1.98 -3.26
N LEU A 178 5.10 1.28 -2.25
CA LEU A 178 4.74 1.87 -0.95
C LEU A 178 5.58 1.37 0.23
N ALA A 179 6.39 0.31 0.06
CA ALA A 179 7.29 -0.14 1.14
C ALA A 179 8.56 0.71 1.25
N ALA A 180 8.98 1.35 0.16
CA ALA A 180 10.12 2.26 0.15
C ALA A 180 9.81 3.60 0.84
N PRO A 181 10.85 4.32 1.36
CA PRO A 181 10.73 5.72 1.74
C PRO A 181 10.09 6.58 0.63
N THR A 182 9.02 7.31 0.96
CA THR A 182 8.31 8.14 -0.02
C THR A 182 9.18 9.28 -0.53
N VAL A 183 9.40 9.32 -1.85
CA VAL A 183 10.05 10.43 -2.55
C VAL A 183 8.97 11.41 -3.02
N GLN A 184 9.15 12.70 -2.68
CA GLN A 184 8.21 13.77 -3.02
C GLN A 184 8.09 13.93 -4.55
N GLY A 185 6.86 14.04 -5.06
CA GLY A 185 6.53 14.06 -6.49
C GLY A 185 6.60 12.68 -7.17
N GLY A 186 7.02 11.62 -6.46
CA GLY A 186 7.19 10.29 -7.03
C GLY A 186 5.88 9.55 -7.36
N ILE A 187 5.99 8.53 -8.21
CA ILE A 187 4.86 7.64 -8.58
C ILE A 187 4.13 7.07 -7.36
N ALA A 188 4.85 6.73 -6.30
CA ALA A 188 4.29 6.24 -5.04
C ALA A 188 3.33 7.24 -4.36
N GLU A 189 3.70 8.52 -4.30
CA GLU A 189 2.86 9.58 -3.71
C GLU A 189 1.60 9.83 -4.56
N ASN A 190 1.76 9.86 -5.88
CA ASN A 190 0.66 10.11 -6.83
C ASN A 190 -0.36 8.95 -6.92
N LEU A 191 0.04 7.71 -6.61
CA LEU A 191 -0.81 6.51 -6.79
C LEU A 191 -1.29 5.86 -5.49
N ALA A 192 -0.71 6.18 -4.32
CA ALA A 192 -0.97 5.48 -3.06
C ALA A 192 -2.46 5.29 -2.73
N GLU A 193 -3.28 6.33 -2.90
CA GLU A 193 -4.72 6.25 -2.64
C GLU A 193 -5.42 5.25 -3.56
N LYS A 194 -5.11 5.27 -4.86
CA LYS A 194 -5.77 4.37 -5.82
C LYS A 194 -5.24 2.93 -5.73
N LEU A 195 -3.96 2.75 -5.40
CA LEU A 195 -3.33 1.45 -5.15
C LEU A 195 -3.99 0.72 -3.97
N ILE A 196 -4.13 1.40 -2.83
CA ILE A 196 -4.74 0.83 -1.62
C ILE A 196 -6.26 0.71 -1.78
N GLY A 197 -6.92 1.70 -2.39
CA GLY A 197 -8.36 1.65 -2.64
C GLY A 197 -8.77 0.47 -3.51
N VAL A 198 -8.03 0.18 -4.60
CA VAL A 198 -8.28 -1.03 -5.41
C VAL A 198 -7.89 -2.30 -4.66
N LEU A 199 -6.77 -2.33 -3.94
CA LEU A 199 -6.39 -3.49 -3.13
C LEU A 199 -7.50 -3.88 -2.14
N PHE A 200 -7.98 -2.95 -1.32
CA PHE A 200 -8.99 -3.26 -0.30
C PHE A 200 -10.36 -3.56 -0.89
N GLU A 201 -10.79 -2.88 -1.96
CA GLU A 201 -12.07 -3.20 -2.61
C GLU A 201 -12.05 -4.61 -3.23
N VAL A 202 -10.99 -4.96 -3.97
CA VAL A 202 -10.84 -6.30 -4.54
C VAL A 202 -10.69 -7.36 -3.44
N TRP A 203 -10.09 -7.02 -2.30
CA TRP A 203 -10.04 -7.89 -1.13
C TRP A 203 -11.43 -8.17 -0.54
N LEU A 204 -12.30 -7.15 -0.44
CA LEU A 204 -13.67 -7.29 0.07
C LEU A 204 -14.56 -8.10 -0.89
N LEU A 205 -14.41 -7.90 -2.20
CA LEU A 205 -15.01 -8.73 -3.23
C LEU A 205 -14.53 -10.19 -3.12
N ALA A 206 -13.23 -10.41 -2.97
CA ALA A 206 -12.65 -11.74 -2.77
C ALA A 206 -13.16 -12.42 -1.48
N CYS A 207 -13.35 -11.68 -0.39
CA CYS A 207 -13.95 -12.20 0.84
C CYS A 207 -15.35 -12.78 0.60
N THR A 208 -16.12 -12.17 -0.30
CA THR A 208 -17.49 -12.58 -0.66
C THR A 208 -17.53 -13.73 -1.67
N ARG A 209 -16.53 -13.83 -2.57
CA ARG A 209 -16.50 -14.84 -3.65
C ARG A 209 -15.71 -16.11 -3.28
N CYS A 210 -14.59 -15.96 -2.59
CA CYS A 210 -13.66 -17.04 -2.24
C CYS A 210 -12.75 -16.58 -1.07
N PHE A 211 -13.26 -16.68 0.16
CA PHE A 211 -12.63 -16.06 1.34
C PHE A 211 -11.11 -16.33 1.43
N PRO A 212 -10.23 -15.30 1.41
CA PRO A 212 -8.79 -15.49 1.34
C PRO A 212 -8.24 -16.33 2.50
N THR A 213 -7.34 -17.26 2.18
CA THR A 213 -6.80 -18.18 3.19
C THR A 213 -5.84 -17.47 4.17
N PRO A 214 -5.59 -18.03 5.38
CA PRO A 214 -4.78 -17.33 6.39
C PRO A 214 -3.38 -16.84 5.96
N PRO A 215 -2.64 -17.51 5.04
CA PRO A 215 -1.41 -16.96 4.46
C PRO A 215 -1.59 -15.60 3.79
N TYR A 216 -2.67 -15.40 3.03
CA TYR A 216 -2.96 -14.13 2.35
C TYR A 216 -3.15 -13.00 3.36
N TRP A 217 -3.94 -13.24 4.40
CA TRP A 217 -4.16 -12.27 5.47
C TRP A 217 -2.91 -11.98 6.30
N LYS A 218 -2.03 -12.98 6.50
CA LYS A 218 -0.73 -12.78 7.15
C LYS A 218 0.12 -11.82 6.33
N THR A 219 0.29 -12.12 5.04
CA THR A 219 1.11 -11.34 4.11
C THR A 219 0.55 -9.92 3.93
N ALA A 220 -0.75 -9.75 3.74
CA ALA A 220 -1.38 -8.42 3.69
C ALA A 220 -1.15 -7.61 4.97
N LYS A 221 -1.26 -8.22 6.16
CA LYS A 221 -0.97 -7.54 7.42
C LYS A 221 0.51 -7.12 7.52
N GLU A 222 1.44 -8.00 7.17
CA GLU A 222 2.88 -7.72 7.24
C GLU A 222 3.27 -6.59 6.29
N MET A 223 2.73 -6.59 5.07
CA MET A 223 3.05 -5.57 4.07
C MET A 223 2.37 -4.22 4.37
N VAL A 224 1.09 -4.21 4.78
CA VAL A 224 0.41 -2.97 5.23
C VAL A 224 1.11 -2.33 6.44
N ALA A 225 1.71 -3.13 7.33
CA ALA A 225 2.54 -2.63 8.43
C ALA A 225 3.87 -1.99 7.98
N ASN A 226 4.33 -2.27 6.76
CA ASN A 226 5.49 -1.64 6.11
C ASN A 226 5.10 -0.42 5.24
N TRP A 227 3.85 -0.29 4.80
CA TRP A 227 3.39 0.81 3.94
C TRP A 227 2.80 2.01 4.70
N ARG A 228 2.46 1.83 5.99
CA ARG A 228 1.70 2.79 6.82
C ARG A 228 2.37 4.15 7.08
N HIS A 229 3.56 4.43 6.53
CA HIS A 229 4.11 5.79 6.41
C HIS A 229 3.48 6.60 5.26
N HIS A 230 2.70 5.97 4.38
CA HIS A 230 1.83 6.66 3.42
C HIS A 230 0.48 6.99 4.08
N PRO A 231 0.05 8.27 4.15
CA PRO A 231 -1.20 8.64 4.83
C PRO A 231 -2.44 7.94 4.25
N ALA A 232 -2.47 7.73 2.94
CA ALA A 232 -3.57 7.10 2.23
C ALA A 232 -3.86 5.66 2.69
N VAL A 233 -2.84 4.92 3.16
CA VAL A 233 -3.00 3.56 3.71
C VAL A 233 -3.92 3.60 4.94
N VAL A 234 -3.69 4.57 5.83
CA VAL A 234 -4.46 4.76 7.06
C VAL A 234 -5.85 5.32 6.77
N GLU A 235 -5.99 6.18 5.77
CA GLU A 235 -7.28 6.79 5.40
C GLU A 235 -8.22 5.78 4.73
N GLN A 236 -7.72 4.96 3.79
CA GLN A 236 -8.51 3.90 3.17
C GLN A 236 -8.80 2.75 4.16
N TRP A 237 -7.86 2.43 5.07
CA TRP A 237 -8.13 1.51 6.18
C TRP A 237 -9.26 2.03 7.07
N SER A 238 -9.23 3.33 7.41
CA SER A 238 -10.26 3.99 8.23
C SER A 238 -11.65 3.94 7.57
N LYS A 239 -11.75 4.21 6.26
CA LYS A 239 -13.00 4.05 5.48
C LYS A 239 -13.54 2.62 5.57
N VAL A 240 -12.72 1.63 5.22
CA VAL A 240 -13.11 0.20 5.19
C VAL A 240 -13.51 -0.32 6.58
N ILE A 241 -12.74 -0.04 7.62
CA ILE A 241 -13.08 -0.54 8.97
C ILE A 241 -14.33 0.14 9.54
N CYS A 242 -14.59 1.42 9.22
CA CYS A 242 -15.85 2.07 9.56
C CYS A 242 -17.04 1.43 8.82
N ALA A 243 -16.89 1.13 7.52
CA ALA A 243 -17.93 0.51 6.71
C ALA A 243 -18.28 -0.92 7.20
N LEU A 244 -17.26 -1.74 7.48
CA LEU A 244 -17.42 -3.05 8.11
C LEU A 244 -18.11 -2.94 9.49
N THR A 245 -17.73 -1.94 10.30
CA THR A 245 -18.35 -1.69 11.62
C THR A 245 -19.83 -1.30 11.50
N SER A 246 -20.19 -0.45 10.53
CA SER A 246 -21.60 -0.05 10.32
C SER A 246 -22.49 -1.22 9.91
N ARG A 247 -21.97 -2.26 9.25
CA ARG A 247 -22.71 -3.52 9.03
C ARG A 247 -22.70 -4.44 10.24
N LEU A 248 -21.54 -4.62 10.89
CA LEU A 248 -21.37 -5.47 12.09
C LEU A 248 -22.38 -5.10 13.18
N LEU A 249 -22.45 -3.82 13.55
CA LEU A 249 -23.31 -3.33 14.64
C LEU A 249 -24.80 -3.66 14.43
N ARG A 250 -25.28 -3.67 13.17
CA ARG A 250 -26.70 -3.92 12.84
C ARG A 250 -27.15 -5.33 13.22
N PHE A 251 -26.27 -6.33 13.09
CA PHE A 251 -26.60 -7.72 13.42
C PHE A 251 -26.10 -8.17 14.80
N THR A 252 -25.09 -7.50 15.39
CA THR A 252 -24.63 -7.82 16.76
C THR A 252 -25.47 -7.17 17.86
N TYR A 253 -25.99 -5.95 17.63
CA TYR A 253 -26.82 -5.22 18.61
C TYR A 253 -28.27 -5.01 18.17
N GLY A 254 -28.61 -5.35 16.92
CA GLY A 254 -29.98 -5.27 16.39
C GLY A 254 -30.43 -3.85 16.00
N PRO A 255 -31.68 -3.72 15.50
CA PRO A 255 -32.19 -2.48 14.91
C PRO A 255 -32.47 -1.36 15.93
N SER A 256 -32.49 -1.66 17.23
CA SER A 256 -32.65 -0.70 18.32
C SER A 256 -31.35 0.03 18.69
N PHE A 257 -30.20 -0.42 18.18
CA PHE A 257 -28.90 0.21 18.46
C PHE A 257 -28.73 1.50 17.64
N PRO A 258 -28.13 2.58 18.21
CA PRO A 258 -27.95 3.83 17.48
C PRO A 258 -27.18 3.64 16.15
N PRO A 259 -27.70 4.14 15.01
CA PRO A 259 -27.08 3.89 13.72
C PRO A 259 -25.73 4.61 13.60
N PHE A 260 -24.67 3.84 13.36
CA PHE A 260 -23.37 4.38 13.00
C PHE A 260 -23.40 4.88 11.55
N LYS A 261 -23.61 6.18 11.40
CA LYS A 261 -23.67 6.89 10.12
C LYS A 261 -22.27 7.05 9.52
N ILE A 262 -22.14 6.65 8.28
CA ILE A 262 -20.95 6.77 7.43
C ILE A 262 -21.38 7.36 6.07
N PRO A 263 -20.47 7.88 5.24
CA PRO A 263 -20.78 8.25 3.86
C PRO A 263 -21.32 7.04 3.07
N ASP A 264 -22.27 7.27 2.16
CA ASP A 264 -22.81 6.20 1.31
C ASP A 264 -21.75 5.61 0.36
N GLU A 265 -20.76 6.42 -0.04
CA GLU A 265 -19.57 5.94 -0.76
C GLU A 265 -18.78 4.90 0.06
N ASP A 266 -18.55 5.14 1.35
CA ASP A 266 -17.86 4.20 2.23
C ASP A 266 -18.72 2.96 2.49
N ALA A 267 -20.04 3.14 2.64
CA ALA A 267 -20.97 2.03 2.79
C ALA A 267 -20.98 1.10 1.56
N SER A 268 -20.83 1.65 0.36
CA SER A 268 -20.79 0.91 -0.90
C SER A 268 -19.57 -0.01 -1.07
N LEU A 269 -18.53 0.16 -0.24
CA LEU A 269 -17.32 -0.68 -0.27
C LEU A 269 -17.58 -2.13 0.16
N ILE A 270 -18.64 -2.41 0.93
CA ILE A 270 -18.91 -3.75 1.48
C ILE A 270 -19.98 -4.45 0.62
N PRO A 271 -19.65 -5.50 -0.16
CA PRO A 271 -20.58 -6.14 -1.09
C PRO A 271 -21.90 -6.54 -0.41
N PRO A 272 -23.09 -6.21 -0.97
CA PRO A 272 -24.37 -6.44 -0.30
C PRO A 272 -24.57 -7.93 0.06
N GLU A 273 -24.10 -8.84 -0.78
CA GLU A 273 -24.17 -10.30 -0.62
C GLU A 273 -23.32 -10.87 0.52
N MET A 274 -22.41 -10.07 1.09
CA MET A 274 -21.50 -10.49 2.16
C MET A 274 -22.26 -10.83 3.46
N ASP A 275 -22.18 -12.09 3.89
CA ASP A 275 -22.89 -12.59 5.07
C ASP A 275 -22.28 -12.11 6.40
N ASN A 276 -23.01 -12.34 7.50
CA ASN A 276 -22.64 -11.85 8.84
C ASN A 276 -21.36 -12.50 9.39
N GLU A 277 -21.08 -13.77 9.10
CA GLU A 277 -19.83 -14.42 9.53
C GLU A 277 -18.65 -13.87 8.74
N CYS A 278 -18.80 -13.75 7.41
CA CYS A 278 -17.83 -13.15 6.52
C CYS A 278 -17.51 -11.70 6.91
N ILE A 279 -18.52 -10.89 7.26
CA ILE A 279 -18.35 -9.53 7.81
C ILE A 279 -17.57 -9.56 9.13
N ALA A 280 -17.95 -10.40 10.09
CA ALA A 280 -17.29 -10.45 11.40
C ALA A 280 -15.82 -10.89 11.29
N GLN A 281 -15.55 -11.93 10.48
CA GLN A 281 -14.20 -12.38 10.16
C GLN A 281 -13.39 -11.29 9.47
N THR A 282 -13.97 -10.60 8.47
CA THR A 282 -13.28 -9.55 7.71
C THR A 282 -12.99 -8.33 8.56
N TRP A 283 -13.97 -7.85 9.34
CA TRP A 283 -13.83 -6.75 10.29
C TRP A 283 -12.67 -6.99 11.26
N PHE A 284 -12.64 -8.16 11.90
CA PHE A 284 -11.60 -8.51 12.87
C PHE A 284 -10.20 -8.55 12.23
N ARG A 285 -10.10 -9.03 10.98
CA ARG A 285 -8.83 -9.12 10.26
C ARG A 285 -8.36 -7.75 9.76
N PHE A 286 -9.25 -6.90 9.27
CA PHE A 286 -8.94 -5.51 8.90
C PHE A 286 -8.56 -4.67 10.12
N LEU A 287 -9.25 -4.80 11.26
CA LEU A 287 -8.90 -4.12 12.51
C LEU A 287 -7.44 -4.40 12.91
N HIS A 288 -7.01 -5.66 12.78
CA HIS A 288 -5.65 -6.09 13.10
C HIS A 288 -4.62 -5.89 11.98
N MET A 289 -5.02 -5.40 10.79
CA MET A 289 -4.15 -5.24 9.61
C MET A 289 -3.16 -4.07 9.75
N LEU A 290 -3.58 -2.93 10.32
CA LEU A 290 -2.73 -1.76 10.55
C LEU A 290 -1.63 -1.98 11.62
N SER A 291 -1.67 -3.11 12.33
CA SER A 291 -0.81 -3.43 13.48
C SER A 291 -0.93 -2.40 14.61
N ASN A 292 0.12 -2.17 15.42
CA ASN A 292 0.04 -1.21 16.52
C ASN A 292 0.14 0.23 15.99
N PRO A 293 -0.89 1.08 16.14
CA PRO A 293 -0.84 2.46 15.65
C PRO A 293 0.22 3.30 16.38
N VAL A 294 0.55 2.98 17.64
CA VAL A 294 1.54 3.74 18.43
C VAL A 294 2.95 3.65 17.82
N ASP A 295 3.23 2.64 16.99
CA ASP A 295 4.49 2.56 16.24
C ASP A 295 4.72 3.81 15.37
N LEU A 296 3.63 4.42 14.86
CA LEU A 296 3.66 5.63 14.04
C LEU A 296 4.10 6.87 14.83
N SER A 297 4.07 6.89 16.16
CA SER A 297 4.67 7.99 16.93
C SER A 297 6.18 7.87 17.10
N ASN A 298 6.80 6.79 16.61
CA ASN A 298 8.24 6.54 16.72
C ASN A 298 8.89 6.29 15.34
N PRO A 299 9.52 7.30 14.71
CA PRO A 299 10.20 7.17 13.43
C PRO A 299 11.23 6.03 13.37
N ALA A 300 11.89 5.69 14.49
CA ALA A 300 12.89 4.61 14.54
C ALA A 300 12.32 3.22 14.24
N ILE A 301 11.02 2.98 14.50
CA ILE A 301 10.36 1.72 14.16
C ILE A 301 10.12 1.66 12.65
N ILE A 302 9.57 2.73 12.07
CA ILE A 302 9.27 2.80 10.63
C ILE A 302 10.54 2.73 9.78
N SER A 303 11.60 3.44 10.17
CA SER A 303 12.90 3.40 9.49
C SER A 303 13.66 2.07 9.65
N SER A 304 13.22 1.19 10.56
CA SER A 304 13.78 -0.17 10.71
C SER A 304 13.17 -1.20 9.76
N THR A 305 12.19 -0.81 8.93
CA THR A 305 11.61 -1.70 7.91
C THR A 305 12.63 -2.04 6.82
N PRO A 306 12.56 -3.24 6.18
CA PRO A 306 13.61 -3.70 5.26
C PRO A 306 13.88 -2.75 4.09
N LYS A 307 12.84 -2.16 3.49
CA LYS A 307 12.98 -1.24 2.35
C LYS A 307 13.51 0.15 2.71
N PHE A 308 13.35 0.59 3.96
CA PHE A 308 14.11 1.74 4.47
C PHE A 308 15.60 1.37 4.62
N GLN A 309 15.90 0.23 5.23
CA GLN A 309 17.27 -0.24 5.45
C GLN A 309 18.04 -0.47 4.13
N GLU A 310 17.41 -1.08 3.13
CA GLU A 310 17.98 -1.22 1.77
C GLU A 310 18.36 0.15 1.17
N GLN A 311 17.50 1.16 1.29
CA GLN A 311 17.83 2.49 0.77
C GLN A 311 18.94 3.20 1.56
N PHE A 312 18.97 3.10 2.90
CA PHE A 312 20.08 3.63 3.70
C PHE A 312 21.43 3.03 3.27
N LEU A 313 21.49 1.73 2.99
CA LEU A 313 22.71 1.04 2.56
C LEU A 313 23.12 1.42 1.12
N ASN A 314 22.15 1.61 0.22
CA ASN A 314 22.42 1.90 -1.20
C ASN A 314 22.84 3.36 -1.46
N VAL A 315 22.46 4.33 -0.62
CA VAL A 315 22.68 5.76 -0.89
C VAL A 315 24.10 6.22 -0.55
N SER A 316 24.72 5.70 0.52
CA SER A 316 26.13 5.96 0.88
C SER A 316 26.61 5.02 1.98
N GLY A 317 27.90 4.65 1.93
CA GLY A 317 28.60 3.95 3.03
C GLY A 317 28.89 4.84 4.25
N MET A 318 27.98 5.75 4.59
CA MET A 318 28.14 6.75 5.66
C MET A 318 26.80 6.95 6.34
N THR A 319 26.76 6.92 7.68
CA THR A 319 25.54 6.94 8.49
C THR A 319 24.79 8.27 8.37
N GLN A 320 23.91 8.38 7.38
CA GLN A 320 22.97 9.50 7.26
C GLN A 320 21.94 9.46 8.41
N GLU A 321 21.69 10.62 9.01
CA GLU A 321 20.71 10.73 10.09
C GLU A 321 19.29 10.39 9.64
N LEU A 322 18.52 9.79 10.55
CA LEU A 322 17.09 9.48 10.40
C LEU A 322 16.22 10.67 9.94
N ASN A 323 16.69 11.89 10.18
CA ASN A 323 15.97 13.15 9.93
C ASN A 323 15.83 13.55 8.45
N GLN A 324 16.47 12.84 7.51
CA GLN A 324 16.52 13.26 6.11
C GLN A 324 15.22 12.96 5.34
N TYR A 325 14.60 11.79 5.53
CA TYR A 325 13.40 11.39 4.78
C TYR A 325 12.16 12.23 5.16
N PRO A 326 11.53 12.98 4.22
CA PRO A 326 10.38 13.85 4.53
C PRO A 326 9.15 13.10 5.03
N CYS A 327 8.91 11.86 4.58
CA CYS A 327 7.79 11.02 5.03
C CYS A 327 7.82 10.75 6.55
N LEU A 328 9.01 10.59 7.15
CA LEU A 328 9.14 10.36 8.59
C LEU A 328 8.65 11.56 9.43
N LYS A 329 8.69 12.77 8.88
CA LYS A 329 8.18 14.01 9.52
C LYS A 329 6.65 14.09 9.52
N HIS A 330 5.98 13.33 8.64
CA HIS A 330 4.53 13.26 8.56
C HIS A 330 3.91 12.23 9.51
N LEU A 331 4.71 11.32 10.07
CA LEU A 331 4.25 10.22 10.92
C LEU A 331 3.34 10.64 12.10
N PRO A 332 3.57 11.76 12.83
CA PRO A 332 2.65 12.21 13.89
C PRO A 332 1.23 12.56 13.38
N HIS A 333 1.12 13.08 12.16
CA HIS A 333 -0.17 13.37 11.51
C HIS A 333 -0.87 12.08 11.04
N ILE A 334 -0.10 11.11 10.56
CA ILE A 334 -0.60 9.79 10.18
C ILE A 334 -1.06 9.00 11.43
N PHE A 335 -0.32 9.08 12.53
CA PHE A 335 -0.74 8.58 13.85
C PHE A 335 -2.05 9.22 14.31
N PHE A 336 -2.19 10.55 14.20
CA PHE A 336 -3.44 11.25 14.50
C PHE A 336 -4.61 10.75 13.64
N ARG A 337 -4.40 10.53 12.33
CA ARG A 337 -5.41 9.94 11.44
C ARG A 337 -5.80 8.51 11.85
N ALA A 338 -4.83 7.68 12.24
CA ALA A 338 -5.08 6.31 12.73
C ALA A 338 -5.89 6.31 14.04
N MET A 339 -5.47 7.12 15.02
CA MET A 339 -6.16 7.23 16.30
C MET A 339 -7.56 7.86 16.17
N ARG A 340 -7.75 8.81 15.24
CA ARG A 340 -9.08 9.32 14.88
C ARG A 340 -9.97 8.21 14.33
N GLY A 341 -9.46 7.34 13.45
CA GLY A 341 -10.18 6.17 12.96
C GLY A 341 -10.62 5.24 14.10
N ILE A 342 -9.71 4.90 15.01
CA ILE A 342 -10.01 4.07 16.20
C ILE A 342 -11.03 4.75 17.11
N SER A 343 -10.93 6.07 17.33
CA SER A 343 -11.91 6.83 18.13
C SER A 343 -13.31 6.77 17.51
N CYS A 344 -13.44 6.82 16.18
CA CYS A 344 -14.73 6.65 15.51
C CYS A 344 -15.31 5.24 15.69
N LEU A 345 -14.48 4.20 15.78
CA LEU A 345 -14.95 2.85 16.12
C LEU A 345 -15.44 2.76 17.57
N VAL A 346 -14.71 3.35 18.52
CA VAL A 346 -15.13 3.37 19.94
C VAL A 346 -16.44 4.17 20.10
N ASP A 347 -16.55 5.35 19.50
CA ASP A 347 -17.80 6.13 19.48
C ASP A 347 -18.95 5.30 18.88
N ALA A 348 -18.71 4.54 17.81
CA ALA A 348 -19.72 3.66 17.19
C ALA A 348 -20.19 2.52 18.10
N PHE A 349 -19.27 1.79 18.77
CA PHE A 349 -19.63 0.74 19.73
C PHE A 349 -20.31 1.27 21.00
N LEU A 350 -20.10 2.56 21.34
CA LEU A 350 -20.81 3.25 22.42
C LEU A 350 -22.16 3.86 21.98
N GLY A 351 -22.54 3.74 20.70
CA GLY A 351 -23.77 4.33 20.16
C GLY A 351 -23.73 5.86 19.99
N ILE A 352 -22.54 6.47 20.01
CA ILE A 352 -22.30 7.91 19.96
C ILE A 352 -22.22 8.35 18.48
N SER A 353 -23.37 8.53 17.84
CA SER A 353 -23.48 8.95 16.43
C SER A 353 -23.07 10.41 16.17
N ARG A 354 -21.77 10.73 16.32
CA ARG A 354 -21.18 12.01 15.88
C ARG A 354 -21.01 12.04 14.36
N PRO A 355 -21.41 13.12 13.66
CA PRO A 355 -21.02 13.31 12.26
C PRO A 355 -19.50 13.33 12.09
N ARG A 356 -19.00 12.71 11.02
CA ARG A 356 -17.59 12.78 10.63
C ARG A 356 -17.28 14.18 10.08
N SER A 357 -16.97 15.14 10.96
CA SER A 357 -16.51 16.46 10.53
C SER A 357 -15.12 16.35 9.90
N ASP A 358 -15.01 16.41 8.58
CA ASP A 358 -13.71 16.41 7.88
C ASP A 358 -12.94 17.75 8.02
N SER A 359 -13.45 18.65 8.86
CA SER A 359 -12.71 19.79 9.41
C SER A 359 -11.38 19.37 10.07
N ALA A 360 -10.41 20.28 10.00
CA ALA A 360 -9.13 20.20 10.70
C ALA A 360 -9.31 20.01 12.23
N PRO A 361 -8.26 19.58 12.98
CA PRO A 361 -8.34 19.54 14.44
C PRO A 361 -8.80 20.89 15.01
N PRO A 362 -9.67 20.90 16.04
CA PRO A 362 -10.13 22.15 16.62
C PRO A 362 -8.93 22.92 17.17
N THR A 363 -8.65 24.08 16.59
CA THR A 363 -7.73 25.04 17.19
C THR A 363 -8.22 25.35 18.61
N PRO A 364 -7.33 25.45 19.61
CA PRO A 364 -7.75 25.65 20.99
C PRO A 364 -8.42 27.02 21.14
N VAL A 365 -9.76 27.04 21.11
CA VAL A 365 -10.56 28.26 21.17
C VAL A 365 -10.35 28.89 22.55
N ASN A 366 -9.57 29.96 22.57
CA ASN A 366 -9.15 30.64 23.78
C ASN A 366 -10.38 31.27 24.46
N ARG A 367 -10.91 30.65 25.52
CA ARG A 367 -12.18 31.04 26.18
C ARG A 367 -12.04 32.31 27.02
N LEU A 368 -11.89 33.47 26.37
CA LEU A 368 -11.92 34.79 26.99
C LEU A 368 -12.78 35.79 26.19
N SER A 369 -14.08 35.53 26.13
CA SER A 369 -15.09 36.49 25.66
C SER A 369 -16.45 36.25 26.32
N MET A 370 -16.66 36.86 27.49
CA MET A 370 -17.99 37.04 28.08
C MET A 370 -18.67 38.26 27.45
N PRO A 371 -19.95 38.19 27.02
CA PRO A 371 -20.68 39.37 26.60
C PRO A 371 -21.02 40.25 27.80
N GLN A 372 -20.78 41.56 27.69
CA GLN A 372 -21.15 42.54 28.71
C GLN A 372 -22.65 42.88 28.61
N ASN A 373 -23.37 42.81 29.74
CA ASN A 373 -24.62 43.53 29.94
C ASN A 373 -24.40 44.76 30.85
N THR A 374 -25.29 45.74 30.77
CA THR A 374 -24.99 47.14 31.11
C THR A 374 -25.63 47.67 32.41
N ALA A 375 -24.95 48.70 32.95
CA ALA A 375 -25.45 49.76 33.84
C ALA A 375 -25.84 49.44 35.30
N ILE A 376 -25.16 50.09 36.26
CA ILE A 376 -25.60 51.33 36.95
C ILE A 376 -24.46 51.84 37.87
N ASN A 377 -24.38 53.16 38.10
CA ASN A 377 -23.30 53.80 38.87
C ASN A 377 -23.59 53.89 40.39
N THR A 378 -22.54 53.82 41.23
CA THR A 378 -22.34 54.63 42.48
C THR A 378 -20.92 54.42 43.02
N THR A 379 -20.34 55.41 43.72
CA THR A 379 -18.99 55.36 44.32
C THR A 379 -18.86 56.31 45.53
N PRO A 380 -17.84 56.17 46.42
CA PRO A 380 -17.02 55.01 46.78
C PRO A 380 -17.38 54.47 48.21
N PRO A 381 -16.79 54.80 49.40
CA PRO A 381 -15.50 55.41 49.79
C PRO A 381 -14.64 54.62 50.84
N HIS A 382 -13.32 54.57 50.57
CA HIS A 382 -12.19 54.71 51.54
C HIS A 382 -11.68 53.56 52.47
N ASN A 383 -10.32 53.45 52.47
CA ASN A 383 -9.37 52.93 53.49
C ASN A 383 -9.25 51.40 53.75
N ARG A 384 -8.06 50.77 53.61
CA ARG A 384 -6.90 51.04 54.51
C ARG A 384 -5.50 50.70 53.90
N ARG A 385 -4.65 51.74 53.77
CA ARG A 385 -3.15 51.78 53.76
C ARG A 385 -2.29 50.89 52.82
N HIS A 386 -1.39 51.57 52.09
CA HIS A 386 -0.14 51.02 51.51
C HIS A 386 1.00 50.88 52.53
N ARG A 387 2.00 50.02 52.24
CA ARG A 387 3.42 50.42 52.04
C ARG A 387 4.16 49.32 51.23
N ALA A 388 5.34 49.63 50.68
CA ALA A 388 6.04 48.74 49.73
C ALA A 388 7.57 48.68 49.96
N VAL A 389 8.21 47.67 49.33
CA VAL A 389 9.63 47.54 48.94
C VAL A 389 10.71 47.54 50.03
N THR A 390 11.49 46.45 50.10
CA THR A 390 12.97 46.50 49.95
C THR A 390 13.51 45.18 49.38
N VAL A 391 14.71 45.22 48.78
CA VAL A 391 15.41 44.11 48.10
C VAL A 391 16.51 43.54 48.99
N ASN A 392 16.88 42.26 48.84
CA ASN A 392 18.29 41.86 49.01
C ASN A 392 18.69 40.64 48.16
N LYS A 393 20.00 40.35 48.10
CA LYS A 393 20.67 39.70 46.96
C LYS A 393 21.76 38.70 47.39
N ALA A 394 21.79 37.52 46.76
CA ALA A 394 22.96 36.62 46.73
C ALA A 394 22.92 35.69 45.50
N THR A 395 23.99 35.04 45.05
CA THR A 395 25.28 35.55 44.54
C THR A 395 26.10 34.36 43.98
N MET A 396 26.28 34.28 42.65
CA MET A 396 27.49 33.77 41.94
C MET A 396 27.92 32.29 42.17
N LYS A 397 28.82 31.66 41.38
CA LYS A 397 29.54 32.01 40.12
C LYS A 397 29.94 30.73 39.36
N THR A 398 30.28 30.88 38.07
CA THR A 398 30.99 29.87 37.26
C THR A 398 32.48 30.22 37.16
N SER A 399 33.38 29.25 37.06
CA SER A 399 34.79 29.48 36.71
C SER A 399 35.50 28.24 36.13
N THR A 400 36.34 28.46 35.12
CA THR A 400 37.22 27.46 34.49
C THR A 400 38.64 28.04 34.42
N VAL A 401 39.71 27.23 34.53
CA VAL A 401 41.04 27.40 33.88
C VAL A 401 42.00 26.26 34.33
N SER A 402 43.11 26.09 33.62
CA SER A 402 43.95 24.87 33.50
C SER A 402 45.34 24.93 34.16
N THR A 403 46.02 23.77 34.35
CA THR A 403 47.47 23.62 34.05
C THR A 403 47.98 22.16 33.88
N ALA A 404 48.83 21.97 32.85
CA ALA A 404 50.08 21.14 32.78
C ALA A 404 50.18 19.59 33.03
N HIS A 405 50.63 18.90 31.97
CA HIS A 405 51.77 17.94 31.87
C HIS A 405 51.71 16.40 32.06
N THR A 406 52.68 15.74 31.37
CA THR A 406 53.20 14.35 31.41
C THR A 406 52.48 13.18 30.70
N SER A 407 52.72 13.08 29.39
CA SER A 407 53.34 11.93 28.69
C SER A 407 53.09 10.46 29.12
N LYS A 408 52.48 9.66 28.22
CA LYS A 408 53.11 8.41 27.70
C LYS A 408 52.49 7.87 26.40
N VAL A 409 53.39 7.36 25.55
CA VAL A 409 53.20 6.84 24.19
C VAL A 409 52.74 5.36 24.19
N GLN A 410 51.82 4.95 23.29
CA GLN A 410 52.06 3.76 22.44
C GLN A 410 51.15 3.61 21.20
N HIS A 411 51.79 3.63 20.03
CA HIS A 411 51.58 2.89 18.78
C HIS A 411 50.19 2.47 18.24
N GLN A 412 49.91 3.00 17.04
CA GLN A 412 49.37 2.27 15.88
C GLN A 412 50.38 1.21 15.40
N PRO A 413 49.97 0.14 14.68
CA PRO A 413 49.81 0.28 13.23
C PRO A 413 48.60 -0.45 12.61
N SER A 414 48.36 -0.17 11.34
CA SER A 414 47.35 -0.79 10.47
C SER A 414 47.92 -1.95 9.63
N SER A 415 47.05 -2.84 9.16
CA SER A 415 47.33 -3.75 8.03
C SER A 415 46.05 -4.13 7.29
N SER A 416 46.14 -4.30 5.98
CA SER A 416 45.02 -4.62 5.07
C SER A 416 45.17 -6.00 4.45
N THR A 417 44.07 -6.64 4.02
CA THR A 417 43.84 -7.31 2.71
C THR A 417 42.58 -8.19 2.72
N SER A 418 42.10 -8.55 1.53
CA SER A 418 40.91 -9.36 1.21
C SER A 418 41.33 -10.73 0.64
N PRO A 419 40.45 -11.62 0.11
CA PRO A 419 39.01 -11.88 0.33
C PRO A 419 38.73 -13.41 0.50
N LEU A 420 37.55 -13.89 0.05
CA LEU A 420 37.22 -15.23 -0.48
C LEU A 420 36.71 -16.39 0.42
N SER A 421 35.79 -17.16 -0.19
CA SER A 421 35.41 -18.58 0.04
C SER A 421 34.39 -18.98 1.12
N SER A 422 33.22 -19.45 0.67
CA SER A 422 32.45 -20.54 1.31
C SER A 422 33.03 -21.91 0.90
N PRO A 423 32.72 -23.02 1.59
CA PRO A 423 31.62 -23.88 1.09
C PRO A 423 30.83 -24.67 2.17
N ASN A 424 29.73 -25.30 1.70
CA ASN A 424 28.93 -26.41 2.26
C ASN A 424 29.27 -26.96 3.65
N GLN A 425 28.23 -27.09 4.49
CA GLN A 425 28.01 -28.29 5.31
C GLN A 425 26.59 -28.81 5.14
N THR A 426 26.45 -30.14 5.11
CA THR A 426 25.17 -30.86 5.07
C THR A 426 24.74 -31.24 6.47
N SER A 427 23.47 -30.99 6.82
CA SER A 427 22.84 -31.58 8.02
C SER A 427 21.42 -32.04 7.69
N SER A 428 21.03 -33.19 8.25
CA SER A 428 19.81 -33.91 7.89
C SER A 428 19.02 -34.24 9.15
N GLU A 429 17.83 -33.64 9.29
CA GLU A 429 16.88 -33.92 10.38
C GLU A 429 15.41 -33.87 9.91
N PRO A 430 14.44 -34.44 10.66
CA PRO A 430 13.34 -35.19 10.05
C PRO A 430 12.08 -34.40 9.68
N ARG A 431 11.28 -35.01 8.78
CA ARG A 431 9.92 -34.58 8.44
C ARG A 431 8.94 -34.87 9.59
N PRO A 432 8.14 -33.89 10.07
CA PRO A 432 7.08 -34.14 11.03
C PRO A 432 5.94 -35.02 10.48
N LEU A 433 5.31 -35.81 11.35
CA LEU A 433 4.14 -36.64 11.03
C LEU A 433 2.85 -35.80 10.87
N PRO A 434 1.88 -36.22 10.04
CA PRO A 434 0.61 -35.53 9.87
C PRO A 434 -0.32 -35.69 11.08
N ALA A 435 -1.10 -34.65 11.37
CA ALA A 435 -2.06 -34.62 12.48
C ALA A 435 -3.28 -35.55 12.26
N PRO A 436 -3.92 -36.08 13.33
CA PRO A 436 -5.03 -37.02 13.22
C PRO A 436 -6.34 -36.34 12.77
N ARG A 437 -7.13 -37.05 11.95
CA ARG A 437 -8.53 -36.70 11.64
C ARG A 437 -9.48 -37.27 12.70
N ARG A 438 -10.52 -36.51 13.05
CA ARG A 438 -11.70 -36.97 13.81
C ARG A 438 -12.82 -35.92 13.76
N PRO A 439 -14.09 -36.35 13.96
CA PRO A 439 -14.72 -37.58 13.48
C PRO A 439 -15.47 -37.33 12.17
#